data_AF-A0A2N5UXZ0-F1
#
_entry.id   AF-A0A2N5UXZ0-F1
#
_cell.length_a   1.000
_cell.length_b   1.000
_cell.length_c   1.000
_cell.angle_alpha   90.00
_cell.angle_beta   90.00
_cell.angle_gamma   90.00
#
_symmetry.space_group_name_H-M   'P 1'
#
loop_
_entity.id
_entity.type
_entity.pdbx_description
1 polymer ?
#
loop_
_entity_poly.entity_id
_entity_poly.type
_entity_poly.pdbx_seq_one_letter_code
_entity_poly.pdbx_strand_id
1 'polypeptide(L)'
;MKKTNKICQKVAQAKVNQSNMEIMSKQEEDFPDKISQEFLQLQKQSILADLKKELEDKRNQTNLSDPEESTSASQNQQERVPTSPSALPSDLDSFDYQEPSSNASNFEEDYIEPFDPTLSLHL
;
A
#
# COMPACT_ATOMS: atom_id res chain seq x y z
N MET A 1 0.72 3.01 27.86
CA MET A 1 1.37 1.85 27.21
C MET A 1 0.63 1.23 26.02
N LYS A 2 -0.71 1.15 25.98
CA LYS A 2 -1.44 0.43 24.89
C LYS A 2 -1.38 1.07 23.49
N LYS A 3 -1.19 2.40 23.39
CA LYS A 3 -1.20 3.12 22.10
C LYS A 3 0.09 2.93 21.29
N THR A 4 1.25 2.98 21.95
CA THR A 4 2.56 2.78 21.32
C THR A 4 2.67 1.41 20.65
N ASN A 5 2.13 0.37 21.29
CA ASN A 5 2.13 -0.99 20.75
C ASN A 5 1.36 -1.11 19.42
N LYS A 6 0.19 -0.44 19.30
CA LYS A 6 -0.59 -0.40 18.06
C LYS A 6 0.12 0.34 16.93
N ILE A 7 0.86 1.40 17.24
CA ILE A 7 1.62 2.17 16.24
C ILE A 7 2.78 1.32 15.73
N CYS A 8 3.55 0.68 16.61
CA CYS A 8 4.63 -0.23 16.23
C CYS A 8 4.12 -1.37 15.32
N GLN A 9 2.97 -1.95 15.63
CA GLN A 9 2.36 -3.01 14.81
C GLN A 9 2.01 -2.51 13.40
N LYS A 10 1.38 -1.34 13.29
CA LYS A 10 1.05 -0.74 11.99
C LYS A 10 2.30 -0.42 11.17
N VAL A 11 3.35 0.09 11.81
CA VAL A 11 4.64 0.36 11.15
C VAL A 11 5.28 -0.94 10.65
N ALA A 12 5.28 -2.00 11.47
CA ALA A 12 5.81 -3.29 11.06
C ALA A 12 5.03 -3.86 9.85
N GLN A 13 3.70 -3.78 9.87
CA GLN A 13 2.87 -4.20 8.76
C GLN A 13 3.15 -3.38 7.49
N ALA A 14 3.28 -2.05 7.60
CA ALA A 14 3.59 -1.19 6.47
C ALA A 14 4.96 -1.52 5.84
N LYS A 15 5.97 -1.83 6.67
CA LYS A 15 7.29 -2.27 6.19
C LYS A 15 7.23 -3.59 5.43
N VAL A 16 6.46 -4.57 5.95
CA VAL A 16 6.25 -5.84 5.24
C VAL A 16 5.55 -5.59 3.91
N ASN A 17 4.50 -4.77 3.88
CA ASN A 17 3.79 -4.43 2.65
C ASN A 17 4.71 -3.74 1.64
N GLN A 18 5.57 -2.82 2.08
CA GLN A 18 6.54 -2.17 1.22
C GLN A 18 7.54 -3.18 0.62
N SER A 19 8.10 -4.07 1.44
CA SER A 19 9.00 -5.13 0.99
C SER A 19 8.31 -6.05 -0.03
N ASN A 20 7.07 -6.46 0.25
CA ASN A 20 6.29 -7.30 -0.65
C ASN A 20 6.06 -6.62 -2.00
N MET A 21 5.77 -5.31 -2.01
CA MET A 21 5.63 -4.54 -3.25
C MET A 21 6.94 -4.46 -4.05
N GLU A 22 8.07 -4.31 -3.37
CA GLU A 22 9.39 -4.32 -4.02
C GLU A 22 9.72 -5.70 -4.63
N ILE A 23 9.39 -6.78 -3.93
CA ILE A 23 9.58 -8.15 -4.46
C ILE A 23 8.68 -8.38 -5.68
N MET A 24 7.42 -7.93 -5.60
CA MET A 24 6.46 -8.10 -6.70
C MET A 24 6.81 -7.28 -7.94
N SER A 25 7.53 -6.15 -7.81
CA SER A 25 7.91 -5.30 -8.94
C SER A 25 9.11 -5.82 -9.73
N LYS A 26 9.95 -6.67 -9.14
CA LYS A 26 11.13 -7.26 -9.80
C LYS A 26 10.71 -8.20 -10.92
N GLN A 27 11.44 -8.19 -12.04
CA GLN A 27 11.25 -9.15 -13.12
C GLN A 27 12.20 -10.34 -12.95
N GLU A 28 11.83 -11.50 -13.49
CA GLU A 28 12.68 -12.69 -13.39
C GLU A 28 13.91 -12.54 -14.29
N GLU A 29 13.72 -11.86 -15.42
CA GLU A 29 14.73 -11.52 -16.41
C GLU A 29 15.85 -10.63 -15.85
N ASP A 30 15.59 -9.92 -14.73
CA ASP A 30 16.58 -9.11 -14.03
C ASP A 30 17.66 -9.97 -13.33
N PHE A 31 17.42 -11.28 -13.19
CA PHE A 31 18.32 -12.20 -12.48
C PHE A 31 19.13 -13.07 -13.46
N PRO A 32 20.47 -13.16 -13.29
CA PRO A 32 21.36 -13.82 -14.25
C PRO A 32 21.32 -15.35 -14.19
N ASP A 33 20.88 -15.93 -13.07
CA ASP A 33 20.89 -17.37 -12.83
C ASP A 33 19.48 -17.91 -12.58
N LYS A 34 19.28 -19.16 -13.03
CA LYS A 34 17.98 -19.83 -12.93
C LYS A 34 17.52 -20.03 -11.48
N ILE A 35 18.45 -20.19 -10.54
CA ILE A 35 18.11 -20.42 -9.13
C ILE A 35 17.52 -19.13 -8.53
N SER A 36 18.12 -17.97 -8.79
CA SER A 36 17.57 -16.68 -8.34
C SER A 36 16.19 -16.40 -8.94
N GLN A 37 15.96 -16.78 -10.21
CA GLN A 37 14.64 -16.67 -10.85
C GLN A 37 13.59 -17.55 -10.17
N GLU A 38 13.91 -18.83 -9.95
CA GLU A 38 13.02 -19.76 -9.22
C GLU A 38 12.77 -19.28 -7.78
N PHE A 39 13.79 -18.72 -7.13
CA PHE A 39 13.64 -18.14 -5.79
C PHE A 39 12.69 -16.94 -5.78
N LEU A 40 12.81 -16.01 -6.75
CA LEU A 40 11.89 -14.89 -6.88
C LEU A 40 10.44 -15.38 -7.11
N GLN A 41 10.25 -16.39 -7.96
CA GLN A 41 8.94 -17.00 -8.18
C GLN A 41 8.34 -17.54 -6.87
N LEU A 42 9.13 -18.26 -6.07
CA LEU A 42 8.69 -18.80 -4.79
C LEU A 42 8.32 -17.69 -3.80
N GLN A 43 9.11 -16.61 -3.73
CA GLN A 43 8.78 -15.46 -2.89
C GLN A 43 7.44 -14.82 -3.31
N LYS A 44 7.24 -14.59 -4.61
CA LYS A 44 5.99 -14.03 -5.14
C LYS A 44 4.79 -14.94 -4.86
N GLN A 45 4.95 -16.25 -5.04
CA GLN A 45 3.89 -17.22 -4.72
C GLN A 45 3.51 -17.18 -3.24
N SER A 46 4.49 -17.11 -2.34
CA SER A 46 4.24 -17.00 -0.90
C SER A 46 3.44 -15.73 -0.56
N ILE A 47 3.86 -14.58 -1.10
CA ILE A 47 3.16 -13.30 -0.89
C ILE A 47 1.71 -13.38 -1.38
N LEU A 48 1.47 -13.95 -2.56
CA LEU A 48 0.12 -14.11 -3.10
C LEU A 48 -0.74 -15.07 -2.26
N ALA A 49 -0.16 -16.14 -1.73
CA ALA A 49 -0.88 -17.07 -0.85
C ALA A 49 -1.32 -16.37 0.44
N ASP A 50 -0.44 -15.58 1.06
CA ASP A 50 -0.76 -14.83 2.27
C ASP A 50 -1.86 -13.79 2.02
N LEU A 51 -1.78 -13.05 0.90
CA LEU A 51 -2.81 -12.07 0.53
C LEU A 51 -4.17 -12.72 0.26
N LYS A 52 -4.19 -13.88 -0.42
CA LYS A 52 -5.43 -14.64 -0.64
C LYS A 52 -6.06 -15.08 0.67
N LYS A 53 -5.25 -15.57 1.60
CA LYS A 53 -5.71 -15.95 2.94
C LYS A 53 -6.28 -14.75 3.69
N GLU A 54 -5.61 -13.60 3.67
CA GLU A 54 -6.13 -12.38 4.32
C GLU A 54 -7.48 -11.94 3.72
N LEU A 55 -7.65 -12.04 2.39
CA LEU A 55 -8.91 -11.74 1.72
C LEU A 55 -10.03 -12.72 2.14
N GLU A 56 -9.72 -14.00 2.26
CA GLU A 56 -10.65 -15.02 2.71
C GLU A 56 -11.03 -14.82 4.19
N ASP A 57 -10.07 -14.54 5.05
CA ASP A 57 -10.29 -14.22 6.47
C ASP A 57 -11.20 -13.00 6.63
N LYS A 58 -10.97 -11.94 5.83
CA LYS A 58 -11.84 -10.75 5.80
C LYS A 58 -13.24 -11.08 5.30
N ARG A 59 -13.36 -11.87 4.24
CA ARG A 59 -14.67 -12.31 3.71
C ARG A 59 -15.45 -13.06 4.78
N ASN A 60 -14.83 -14.02 5.47
CA ASN A 60 -15.47 -14.81 6.50
C ASN A 60 -15.91 -13.95 7.69
N GLN A 61 -15.11 -12.95 8.09
CA GLN A 61 -15.50 -11.98 9.12
C GLN A 61 -16.72 -11.13 8.70
N THR A 62 -16.80 -10.70 7.44
CA THR A 62 -17.95 -9.93 6.94
C THR A 62 -19.22 -10.75 6.73
N ASN A 63 -19.12 -12.07 6.54
CA ASN A 63 -20.29 -12.97 6.40
C ASN A 63 -20.81 -13.49 7.75
N LEU A 64 -20.05 -13.32 8.84
CA LEU A 64 -20.46 -13.67 10.22
C LEU A 64 -21.18 -12.52 10.94
N SER A 65 -21.24 -11.33 10.37
CA SER A 65 -22.14 -10.25 10.81
C SER A 65 -23.54 -10.49 10.23
N ASP A 66 -24.41 -11.09 11.05
CA ASP A 66 -25.79 -11.49 10.72
C ASP A 66 -26.66 -10.37 10.08
N PRO A 67 -27.62 -10.73 9.20
CA PRO A 67 -28.64 -9.84 8.68
C PRO A 67 -29.89 -9.84 9.59
N GLU A 68 -29.80 -9.32 10.80
CA GLU A 68 -30.98 -8.97 11.60
C GLU A 68 -31.49 -7.57 11.20
N GLU A 69 -32.07 -7.46 10.00
CA GLU A 69 -33.23 -6.60 9.66
C GLU A 69 -33.52 -6.72 8.15
N SER A 70 -34.04 -7.88 7.74
CA SER A 70 -34.72 -8.00 6.44
C SER A 70 -36.16 -7.49 6.57
N THR A 71 -36.37 -6.18 6.49
CA THR A 71 -37.70 -5.66 6.11
C THR A 71 -37.90 -5.88 4.61
N SER A 72 -38.63 -6.93 4.26
CA SER A 72 -39.13 -7.17 2.91
C SER A 72 -40.44 -6.41 2.67
N ALA A 73 -40.45 -5.53 1.67
CA ALA A 73 -41.59 -5.21 0.77
C ALA A 73 -41.07 -4.26 -0.33
N SER A 74 -40.60 -4.76 -1.47
CA SER A 74 -41.35 -5.10 -2.69
C SER A 74 -41.82 -3.91 -3.55
N GLN A 75 -41.12 -3.76 -4.67
CA GLN A 75 -41.55 -3.31 -6.01
C GLN A 75 -42.00 -1.85 -6.22
N ASN A 76 -41.25 -1.12 -7.06
CA ASN A 76 -41.67 -1.01 -8.46
C ASN A 76 -40.52 -0.69 -9.41
N GLN A 77 -40.58 -1.37 -10.55
CA GLN A 77 -39.65 -1.35 -11.66
C GLN A 77 -39.73 -0.02 -12.42
N GLN A 78 -38.61 0.44 -12.96
CA GLN A 78 -38.60 1.02 -14.31
C GLN A 78 -37.17 0.96 -14.88
N GLU A 79 -36.96 0.00 -15.78
CA GLU A 79 -35.87 -0.01 -16.75
C GLU A 79 -35.95 1.23 -17.64
N ARG A 80 -34.80 1.89 -17.87
CA ARG A 80 -34.42 2.41 -19.18
C ARG A 80 -32.90 2.63 -19.22
N VAL A 81 -32.26 1.96 -20.17
CA VAL A 81 -30.89 2.17 -20.64
C VAL A 81 -31.01 2.38 -22.17
N PRO A 82 -30.06 3.00 -22.90
CA PRO A 82 -29.13 4.09 -22.62
C PRO A 82 -29.39 5.30 -23.57
N THR A 83 -28.74 6.44 -23.37
CA THR A 83 -28.51 7.39 -24.47
C THR A 83 -27.08 7.93 -24.40
N SER A 84 -26.45 7.95 -25.57
CA SER A 84 -25.02 8.16 -25.85
C SER A 84 -24.53 9.60 -25.54
N PRO A 85 -23.20 9.86 -25.64
CA PRO A 85 -22.47 10.83 -24.81
C PRO A 85 -22.55 12.25 -25.36
N SER A 86 -22.62 13.24 -24.46
CA SER A 86 -22.31 14.62 -24.82
C SER A 86 -22.07 15.49 -23.60
N ALA A 87 -21.16 16.46 -23.80
CA ALA A 87 -20.74 17.54 -22.92
C ALA A 87 -19.75 17.18 -21.81
N LEU A 88 -18.46 17.17 -22.18
CA LEU A 88 -17.41 17.72 -21.31
C LEU A 88 -17.74 19.21 -21.07
N PRO A 89 -17.77 19.71 -19.83
CA PRO A 89 -17.59 21.13 -19.61
C PRO A 89 -16.10 21.45 -19.78
N SER A 90 -15.76 22.01 -20.94
CA SER A 90 -14.53 22.74 -21.17
C SER A 90 -14.65 24.10 -20.49
N ASP A 91 -14.21 24.20 -19.24
CA ASP A 91 -13.89 25.48 -18.60
C ASP A 91 -13.14 25.23 -17.28
N LEU A 92 -11.82 25.24 -17.37
CA LEU A 92 -10.95 25.60 -16.25
C LEU A 92 -9.71 26.24 -16.86
N ASP A 93 -9.91 27.49 -17.28
CA ASP A 93 -8.86 28.42 -17.59
C ASP A 93 -7.94 28.62 -16.36
N SER A 94 -6.65 28.65 -16.65
CA SER A 94 -5.61 29.37 -15.91
C SER A 94 -5.26 28.87 -14.49
N PHE A 95 -4.46 27.81 -14.40
CA PHE A 95 -3.52 27.69 -13.28
C PHE A 95 -2.20 28.37 -13.67
N ASP A 96 -2.00 29.57 -13.12
CA ASP A 96 -0.74 30.31 -13.15
C ASP A 96 0.34 29.46 -12.45
N TYR A 97 1.24 28.87 -13.24
CA TYR A 97 2.43 28.20 -12.72
C TYR A 97 3.42 29.29 -12.28
N GLN A 98 3.23 29.83 -11.07
CA GLN A 98 4.31 30.52 -10.38
C GLN A 98 5.31 29.49 -9.87
N GLU A 99 6.43 29.40 -10.59
CA GLU A 99 7.64 28.71 -10.22
C GLU A 99 8.30 29.42 -9.01
N PRO A 100 8.42 28.78 -7.83
CA PRO A 100 9.27 29.34 -6.78
C PRO A 100 10.74 29.05 -7.13
N SER A 101 11.35 30.09 -7.69
CA SER A 101 12.77 30.44 -7.74
C SER A 101 13.71 29.59 -6.87
N SER A 102 14.76 29.09 -7.51
CA SER A 102 15.92 28.46 -6.91
C SER A 102 16.55 29.36 -5.84
N ASN A 103 16.52 28.92 -4.58
CA ASN A 103 17.49 29.37 -3.58
C ASN A 103 18.36 28.18 -3.18
N ALA A 104 19.61 28.24 -3.59
CA ALA A 104 20.69 27.39 -3.13
C ALA A 104 21.15 27.81 -1.72
N SER A 105 21.78 26.88 -1.00
CA SER A 105 22.44 26.95 0.33
C SER A 105 21.48 26.94 1.53
N ASN A 106 21.64 26.14 2.60
CA ASN A 106 22.74 25.30 3.11
C ASN A 106 22.14 24.01 3.69
N PHE A 107 22.70 22.84 3.36
CA PHE A 107 22.58 21.66 4.21
C PHE A 107 23.53 21.85 5.39
N GLU A 108 23.02 22.16 6.57
CA GLU A 108 23.73 21.77 7.80
C GLU A 108 23.53 20.27 7.95
N GLU A 109 24.58 19.51 7.63
CA GLU A 109 24.69 18.12 8.01
C GLU A 109 24.73 18.05 9.54
N ASP A 110 23.60 17.72 10.17
CA ASP A 110 23.61 17.14 11.51
C ASP A 110 24.35 15.80 11.42
N TYR A 111 25.66 15.85 11.68
CA TYR A 111 26.52 14.69 11.75
C TYR A 111 26.09 13.83 12.95
N ILE A 112 25.21 12.86 12.71
CA ILE A 112 24.90 11.83 13.69
C ILE A 112 26.13 10.92 13.74
N GLU A 113 26.94 11.13 14.78
CA GLU A 113 28.08 10.29 15.12
C GLU A 113 27.64 8.81 15.16
N PRO A 114 28.30 7.91 14.41
CA PRO A 114 27.95 6.49 14.44
C PRO A 114 28.24 5.94 15.84
N PHE A 115 27.22 5.39 16.47
CA PHE A 115 27.34 4.65 17.72
C PHE A 115 28.31 3.48 17.53
N ASP A 116 29.50 3.56 18.12
CA ASP A 116 30.47 2.47 18.15
C ASP A 116 30.14 1.50 19.31
N PRO A 117 29.65 0.28 19.02
CA PRO A 117 29.31 -0.69 20.05
C PRO A 117 30.53 -1.28 20.77
N THR A 118 31.76 -1.00 20.33
CA THR A 118 32.98 -1.52 20.98
C THR A 118 33.42 -0.72 22.21
N LEU A 119 32.89 0.50 22.40
CA LEU A 119 33.24 1.37 23.54
C LEU A 119 32.46 1.10 24.82
N SER A 120 31.46 0.20 24.82
CA SER A 120 30.66 -0.14 26.01
C SER A 120 31.24 -1.25 26.88
N LEU A 121 32.54 -1.56 26.74
CA LEU A 121 33.20 -2.62 27.50
C LEU A 121 34.23 -2.04 28.46
N HIS A 122 33.79 -1.18 29.37
CA HIS A 122 34.37 -0.97 30.71
C HIS A 122 33.42 -0.08 31.53
N LEU A 123 32.64 -0.70 32.42
CA LEU A 123 32.50 -0.32 33.83
C LEU A 123 31.74 -1.40 34.59
#